data_AF-A0A970IR30-F1
#
_entry.id   AF-A0A970IR30-F1
#
_cell.length_a   1.000
_cell.length_b   1.000
_cell.length_c   1.000
_cell.angle_alpha   90.00
_cell.angle_beta   90.00
_cell.angle_gamma   90.00
#
_symmetry.space_group_name_H-M   'P 1'
#
loop_
_entity.id
_entity.type
_entity.pdbx_description
1 polymer ?
#
loop_
_entity_poly.entity_id
_entity_poly.type
_entity_poly.pdbx_seq_one_letter_code
_entity_poly.pdbx_strand_id
1 'polypeptide(L)'
;MNINVRVIEVSINIVNNEDYIFITDIAKYKDEKRTGYIIQNCLRNRNTIEFLGIWEKLNNPNFNVVEFEHIKSQAGLDKEGSFIQ
;
A
#
# COMPACT_ATOMS: atom_id res chain seq x y z
N MET A 1 16.91 -18.67 -17.67
CA MET A 1 16.25 -17.44 -17.17
C MET A 1 15.79 -17.73 -15.76
N ASN A 2 16.34 -17.05 -14.76
CA ASN A 2 15.97 -17.27 -13.34
C ASN A 2 15.02 -16.14 -12.92
N ILE A 3 13.81 -16.51 -12.52
CA ILE A 3 12.85 -15.59 -11.93
C ILE A 3 12.97 -15.73 -10.42
N ASN A 4 13.39 -14.68 -9.74
CA ASN A 4 13.41 -14.64 -8.28
C ASN A 4 12.12 -13.96 -7.80
N VAL A 5 11.25 -14.73 -7.15
CA VAL A 5 10.06 -14.21 -6.47
C VAL A 5 10.42 -13.94 -5.01
N ARG A 6 10.22 -12.71 -4.55
CA ARG A 6 10.30 -12.39 -3.11
C ARG A 6 8.93 -12.54 -2.49
N VAL A 7 8.81 -13.45 -1.53
CA VAL A 7 7.69 -13.50 -0.59
C VAL A 7 8.02 -12.54 0.55
N ILE A 8 7.08 -11.67 0.88
CA ILE A 8 7.16 -10.81 2.07
C ILE A 8 6.03 -11.26 2.98
N GLU A 9 6.38 -11.73 4.17
CA GLU A 9 5.39 -11.99 5.21
C GLU A 9 4.92 -10.64 5.76
N VAL A 10 3.62 -10.40 5.67
CA VAL A 10 2.99 -9.20 6.21
C VAL A 10 2.19 -9.62 7.43
N SER A 11 2.50 -9.03 8.58
CA SER A 11 1.79 -9.31 9.83
C SER A 11 0.37 -8.76 9.74
N ILE A 12 -0.60 -9.63 10.01
CA ILE A 12 -1.99 -9.26 10.29
C ILE A 12 -2.12 -9.20 11.81
N ASN A 13 -2.50 -8.05 12.35
CA ASN A 13 -2.80 -7.94 13.77
C ASN A 13 -4.29 -7.78 13.98
N ILE A 14 -4.81 -8.39 15.04
CA ILE A 14 -6.21 -8.27 15.43
C ILE A 14 -6.32 -7.13 16.45
N VAL A 15 -7.10 -6.11 16.13
CA VAL A 15 -7.45 -5.02 17.06
C VAL A 15 -8.97 -4.93 17.10
N ASN A 16 -9.56 -4.98 18.29
CA ASN A 16 -11.02 -4.92 18.47
C ASN A 16 -11.80 -5.94 17.63
N ASN A 17 -11.24 -7.14 17.44
CA ASN A 17 -11.83 -8.22 16.65
C ASN A 17 -11.91 -7.93 15.13
N GLU A 18 -11.10 -6.99 14.66
CA GLU A 18 -10.87 -6.69 13.25
C GLU A 18 -9.40 -6.94 12.90
N ASP A 19 -9.17 -7.48 11.70
CA ASP A 19 -7.84 -7.69 11.17
C ASP A 19 -7.28 -6.38 10.61
N TYR A 20 -5.96 -6.16 10.73
CA TYR A 20 -5.28 -4.98 10.20
C TYR A 20 -3.96 -5.37 9.54
N ILE A 21 -3.69 -4.78 8.36
CA ILE A 21 -2.40 -4.86 7.69
C ILE A 21 -1.52 -3.67 8.10
N PHE A 22 -0.34 -3.94 8.64
CA PHE A 22 0.62 -2.91 9.06
C PHE A 22 1.69 -2.67 7.99
N ILE A 23 1.55 -1.58 7.22
CA ILE A 23 2.53 -1.18 6.19
C ILE A 23 3.92 -0.89 6.80
N THR A 24 3.95 -0.48 8.08
CA THR A 24 5.19 -0.28 8.82
C THR A 24 6.04 -1.54 8.92
N ASP A 25 5.44 -2.73 8.96
CA ASP A 25 6.19 -3.98 9.07
C ASP A 25 6.82 -4.35 7.73
N ILE A 26 6.10 -4.08 6.63
CA ILE A 26 6.64 -4.16 5.26
C ILE A 26 7.85 -3.23 5.10
N ALA A 27 7.76 -2.02 5.66
CA ALA A 27 8.80 -1.02 5.58
C ALA A 27 10.03 -1.36 6.43
N LYS A 28 9.84 -1.81 7.67
CA LYS A 28 10.92 -2.26 8.56
C LYS A 28 11.67 -3.46 8.00
N TYR A 29 10.95 -4.43 7.41
CA TYR A 29 11.57 -5.59 6.77
C TYR A 29 12.47 -5.19 5.59
N LYS A 30 12.11 -4.13 4.87
CA LYS A 30 12.83 -3.71 3.66
C LYS A 30 14.04 -2.83 3.98
N ASP A 31 13.91 -1.85 4.88
CA ASP A 31 15.01 -1.05 5.43
C ASP A 31 14.52 -0.23 6.63
N GLU A 32 14.88 -0.66 7.85
CA GLU A 32 14.50 0.00 9.10
C GLU A 32 14.90 1.48 9.15
N LYS A 33 16.06 1.84 8.59
CA LYS A 33 16.57 3.21 8.58
C LYS A 33 15.84 4.11 7.58
N ARG A 34 15.15 3.52 6.60
CA ARG A 34 14.41 4.24 5.55
C ARG A 34 12.91 3.95 5.57
N THR A 35 12.39 3.49 6.71
CA THR A 35 10.98 3.12 6.90
C THR A 35 10.02 4.17 6.34
N GLY A 36 10.23 5.47 6.63
CA GLY A 36 9.38 6.56 6.13
C GLY A 36 9.37 6.69 4.60
N TYR A 37 10.52 6.56 3.95
CA TYR A 37 10.61 6.58 2.48
C TYR A 37 9.91 5.37 1.86
N ILE A 38 10.04 4.19 2.47
CA ILE A 38 9.39 2.98 1.99
C ILE A 38 7.87 3.08 2.12
N ILE A 39 7.36 3.58 3.24
CA ILE A 39 5.93 3.83 3.43
C ILE A 39 5.42 4.80 2.35
N GLN A 40 6.13 5.91 2.12
CA GLN A 40 5.76 6.86 1.07
C GLN A 40 5.73 6.20 -0.31
N ASN A 41 6.71 5.36 -0.62
CA ASN A 41 6.76 4.63 -1.89
C ASN A 41 5.62 3.61 -2.01
N CYS A 42 5.28 2.90 -0.94
CA CYS A 42 4.12 2.00 -0.89
C CYS A 42 2.81 2.75 -1.19
N LEU A 43 2.60 3.92 -0.58
CA LEU A 43 1.39 4.72 -0.79
C LEU A 43 1.32 5.36 -2.19
N ARG A 44 2.47 5.56 -2.85
CA ARG A 44 2.52 6.01 -4.25
C ARG A 44 2.42 4.87 -5.25
N ASN A 45 2.72 3.64 -4.85
CA ASN A 45 2.78 2.51 -5.76
C ASN A 45 1.37 1.97 -6.05
N ARG A 46 0.95 2.05 -7.31
CA ARG A 46 -0.39 1.62 -7.74
C ARG A 46 -0.69 0.16 -7.40
N ASN A 47 0.27 -0.75 -7.55
CA ASN A 47 0.06 -2.17 -7.23
C ASN A 47 -0.17 -2.38 -5.73
N THR A 48 0.54 -1.62 -4.89
CA THR A 48 0.36 -1.67 -3.43
C THR A 48 -1.02 -1.14 -3.04
N ILE A 49 -1.44 -0.01 -3.61
CA ILE A 49 -2.78 0.54 -3.36
C ILE A 49 -3.86 -0.42 -3.86
N GLU A 50 -3.72 -1.02 -5.04
CA GLU A 50 -4.68 -1.99 -5.56
C GLU A 50 -4.83 -3.22 -4.66
N PHE A 51 -3.72 -3.76 -4.15
CA PHE A 51 -3.73 -4.85 -3.18
C PHE A 51 -4.49 -4.46 -1.91
N LEU A 52 -4.19 -3.30 -1.31
CA LEU A 52 -4.87 -2.82 -0.11
C LEU A 52 -6.38 -2.64 -0.36
N GLY A 53 -6.77 -2.11 -1.52
CA GLY A 53 -8.17 -1.96 -1.89
C GLY A 53 -8.93 -3.28 -2.04
N ILE A 54 -8.28 -4.34 -2.53
CA ILE A 54 -8.87 -5.68 -2.58
C ILE A 54 -9.04 -6.23 -1.17
N TRP A 55 -8.01 -6.10 -0.33
CA TRP A 55 -8.05 -6.60 1.04
C TRP A 55 -9.14 -5.88 1.86
N GLU A 56 -9.26 -4.57 1.76
CA GLU A 56 -10.31 -3.79 2.42
C GLU A 56 -11.71 -4.22 1.95
N LYS A 57 -11.92 -4.42 0.64
CA LYS A 57 -13.20 -4.90 0.11
C LYS A 57 -13.61 -6.28 0.66
N LEU A 58 -12.63 -7.12 1.01
CA LEU A 58 -12.88 -8.46 1.54
C LEU A 58 -13.09 -8.49 3.05
N ASN A 59 -12.40 -7.62 3.80
CA ASN A 59 -12.30 -7.72 5.26
C ASN A 59 -12.99 -6.57 6.01
N ASN A 60 -13.27 -5.45 5.34
CA ASN A 60 -13.93 -4.28 5.92
C ASN A 60 -15.32 -4.08 5.30
N PRO A 61 -16.40 -4.54 5.95
CA PRO A 61 -17.77 -4.41 5.41
C PRO A 61 -18.25 -2.96 5.29
N ASN A 62 -17.59 -2.01 5.98
CA ASN A 62 -17.91 -0.59 5.93
C ASN A 62 -17.01 0.20 4.96
N PHE A 63 -16.25 -0.51 4.11
CA PHE A 63 -15.26 0.12 3.24
C PHE A 63 -15.87 1.13 2.27
N ASN A 64 -15.37 2.37 2.31
CA ASN A 64 -15.80 3.44 1.41
C ASN A 64 -15.12 3.32 0.04
N VAL A 65 -15.72 2.51 -0.83
CA VAL A 65 -15.20 2.26 -2.20
C VAL A 65 -15.06 3.55 -3.00
N VAL A 66 -16.01 4.50 -2.87
CA VAL A 66 -16.03 5.72 -3.69
C VAL A 66 -14.83 6.61 -3.36
N GLU A 67 -14.58 6.86 -2.08
CA GLU A 67 -13.43 7.63 -1.64
C GLU A 67 -12.12 6.91 -1.95
N PHE A 68 -12.09 5.60 -1.81
CA PHE A 68 -10.92 4.81 -2.16
C PHE A 68 -10.55 4.92 -3.64
N GLU A 69 -11.52 4.90 -4.57
CA GLU A 69 -11.22 5.09 -6.00
C GLU A 69 -10.59 6.46 -6.28
N HIS A 70 -10.93 7.50 -5.50
CA HIS A 70 -10.25 8.80 -5.58
C HIS A 70 -8.78 8.68 -5.17
N ILE A 71 -8.47 8.03 -4.04
CA ILE A 71 -7.10 7.78 -3.58
C ILE A 71 -6.32 6.97 -4.63
N LYS A 72 -6.93 5.90 -5.14
CA LYS A 72 -6.35 5.04 -6.18
C LYS A 72 -6.02 5.82 -7.45
N SER A 73 -6.85 6.79 -7.84
CA SER A 73 -6.59 7.63 -9.01
C SER A 73 -5.33 8.50 -8.87
N GLN A 74 -4.91 8.81 -7.64
CA GLN A 74 -3.71 9.61 -7.35
C GLN A 74 -2.45 8.75 -7.21
N ALA A 75 -2.57 7.43 -7.05
CA ALA A 75 -1.45 6.52 -6.94
C ALA A 75 -0.79 6.28 -8.31
N GLY A 76 0.53 6.36 -8.36
CA GLY A 76 1.32 6.18 -9.58
C GLY A 76 1.34 7.39 -10.52
N LEU A 77 0.75 8.52 -10.12
CA LEU A 77 0.96 9.79 -10.81
C LEU A 77 2.27 10.42 -10.33
N ASP A 78 3.31 10.34 -11.16
CA ASP A 78 4.49 11.18 -10.99
C ASP A 78 4.06 12.63 -11.21
N LYS A 79 4.01 13.43 -10.14
CA LYS A 79 3.73 14.88 -10.22
C LYS A 79 4.94 15.69 -10.74
N GLU A 80 5.76 15.09 -11.62
CA GLU A 80 6.83 15.78 -12.35
C GLU A 80 6.40 15.93 -13.82
N GLY A 81 5.42 16.79 -14.07
CA GLY A 81 4.93 16.98 -15.44
C GLY A 81 3.96 18.14 -15.67
N SER A 82 3.83 19.06 -14.72
CA SER A 82 2.99 20.26 -14.89
C SER A 82 3.79 21.55 -14.70
N PHE A 83 4.94 21.65 -15.37
CA PHE A 83 5.62 22.93 -15.63
C PHE A 83 6.31 22.84 -16.99
N ILE A 84 5.51 22.88 -18.06
CA ILE A 84 5.96 23.52 -19.29
C ILE A 84 4.81 24.42 -19.72
N GLN A 85 5.03 25.72 -19.47
CA GLN A 85 4.32 26.83 -20.10
C GLN A 85 5.12 27.22 -21.33
#